data_AF-A0A6A5Y1Z1-F1
#
_entry.id   AF-A0A6A5Y1Z1-F1
#
_cell.length_a   1.000
_cell.length_b   1.000
_cell.length_c   1.000
_cell.angle_alpha   90.00
_cell.angle_beta   90.00
_cell.angle_gamma   90.00
#
_symmetry.space_group_name_H-M   'P 1'
#
loop_
_entity.id
_entity.type
_entity.pdbx_description
1 polymer ?
#
loop_
_entity_poly.entity_id
_entity_poly.type
_entity_poly.pdbx_seq_one_letter_code
_entity_poly.pdbx_strand_id
1 'polypeptide(L)'
;MAIAENYDEVLKGKYPAKTHAKKVVEWMLEKGADRTGTIYLEAQKQKLLEDNDSEAPFRQRRYFYYLSGCELPDSYLTYDIQSEKLTLFIPPVEPEEVIWSGLPMSVEEALAKYDVDEVKTTNEVNPYLTSTTASPQTTIYAIPDQISDHITFLSYKTKNLELLKPAIEYSRVVKTDYEIALIRKANAISTAAHTAVMKAVSHVQNETELEAIFLKSCVERGAKHQAYHSIVAAGTNGATLHYVKNDDTTTGRDLLLLDAGCEVECYASDITRTFPISGTFTPESSQIYNLVLSMQKQTTSALKAGAYWDDIHALAHRIAIDGLLSLGILKGDRDAIFAARTSVAFLPHGLGHYLGMDTHDTGGNANYKDSDPMFRYLRVRGTLPARSVITVEPGIYFCRFIIEPYLKDPKHAAFIDTEVLERYWSVGGVRIEDNILVTEGGYENLTPTPKEPEELKKIITGS
;
A
#
# COMPACT_ATOMS: atom_id res chain seq x y z
N MET A 1 11.02 23.16 5.11
CA MET A 1 11.82 22.17 5.82
C MET A 1 12.00 21.00 4.88
N ALA A 2 13.16 20.93 4.23
CA ALA A 2 13.58 19.82 3.40
C ALA A 2 14.01 18.68 4.32
N ILE A 3 13.37 17.52 4.25
CA ILE A 3 13.81 16.35 5.00
C ILE A 3 13.81 15.15 4.04
N ALA A 4 15.00 14.54 3.96
CA ALA A 4 15.36 13.27 3.31
C ALA A 4 15.73 13.28 1.81
N GLU A 5 16.89 13.87 1.49
CA GLU A 5 17.70 13.49 0.31
C GLU A 5 18.73 12.37 0.62
N ASN A 6 18.57 11.60 1.70
CA ASN A 6 19.41 10.43 1.91
C ASN A 6 18.70 9.35 2.73
N TYR A 7 17.69 8.68 2.14
CA TYR A 7 17.10 7.50 2.78
C TYR A 7 18.19 6.46 3.11
N ASP A 8 19.27 6.37 2.33
CA ASP A 8 20.37 5.44 2.62
C ASP A 8 21.07 5.75 3.95
N GLU A 9 21.16 7.01 4.38
CA GLU A 9 21.73 7.35 5.69
C GLU A 9 20.84 6.86 6.84
N VAL A 10 19.52 7.04 6.73
CA VAL A 10 18.56 6.55 7.73
C VAL A 10 18.59 5.01 7.79
N LEU A 11 18.66 4.37 6.63
CA LEU A 11 18.66 2.91 6.48
C LEU A 11 19.98 2.24 6.85
N LYS A 12 21.04 2.99 7.20
CA LYS A 12 22.24 2.43 7.87
C LYS A 12 21.97 2.00 9.31
N GLY A 13 20.94 2.58 9.94
CA GLY A 13 20.49 2.19 11.26
C GLY A 13 19.83 0.81 11.27
N LYS A 14 19.48 0.32 12.46
CA LYS A 14 18.61 -0.86 12.58
C LYS A 14 17.15 -0.47 12.38
N TYR A 15 16.36 -1.39 11.84
CA TYR A 15 14.90 -1.30 11.87
C TYR A 15 14.42 -1.08 13.32
N PRO A 16 13.58 -0.08 13.62
CA PRO A 16 13.37 0.40 14.99
C PRO A 16 12.32 -0.43 15.76
N ALA A 17 12.53 -1.75 15.84
CA ALA A 17 11.62 -2.72 16.44
C ALA A 17 11.25 -2.38 17.90
N LYS A 18 12.20 -1.94 18.73
CA LYS A 18 11.89 -1.55 20.12
C LYS A 18 11.05 -0.28 20.20
N THR A 19 11.24 0.66 19.28
CA THR A 19 10.39 1.86 19.20
C THR A 19 8.97 1.48 18.84
N HIS A 20 8.79 0.54 17.89
CA HIS A 20 7.48 0.00 17.55
C HIS A 20 6.82 -0.73 18.72
N ALA A 21 7.57 -1.56 19.47
CA ALA A 21 7.07 -2.26 20.64
C ALA A 21 6.54 -1.29 21.72
N LYS A 22 7.30 -0.24 22.03
CA LYS A 22 6.86 0.81 22.98
C LYS A 22 5.60 1.50 22.52
N LYS A 23 5.53 1.89 21.24
CA LYS A 23 4.35 2.54 20.66
C LYS A 23 3.09 1.66 20.72
N VAL A 24 3.24 0.37 20.46
CA VAL A 24 2.13 -0.61 20.57
C VAL A 24 1.68 -0.73 22.02
N VAL A 25 2.63 -0.84 22.95
CA VAL A 25 2.33 -0.93 24.39
C VAL A 25 1.68 0.33 24.93
N GLU A 26 2.13 1.52 24.54
CA GLU A 26 1.49 2.79 24.92
C GLU A 26 0.00 2.78 24.57
N TRP A 27 -0.33 2.40 23.34
CA TRP A 27 -1.73 2.27 22.91
C TRP A 27 -2.48 1.20 23.71
N MET A 28 -1.86 0.03 23.95
CA MET A 28 -2.47 -1.04 24.74
C MET A 28 -2.76 -0.61 26.19
N LEU A 29 -1.85 0.12 26.81
CA LEU A 29 -1.99 0.62 28.18
C LEU A 29 -3.13 1.65 28.30
N GLU A 30 -3.30 2.51 27.30
CA GLU A 30 -4.46 3.41 27.21
C GLU A 30 -5.79 2.67 27.12
N LYS A 31 -5.78 1.42 26.64
CA LYS A 31 -6.93 0.52 26.57
C LYS A 31 -7.02 -0.47 27.74
N GLY A 32 -6.23 -0.26 28.79
CA GLY A 32 -6.31 -1.04 30.03
C GLY A 32 -5.49 -2.34 30.03
N ALA A 33 -4.47 -2.46 29.18
CA ALA A 33 -3.53 -3.56 29.27
C ALA A 33 -2.79 -3.60 30.62
N ASP A 34 -2.53 -4.82 31.08
CA ASP A 34 -1.64 -5.15 32.19
C ASP A 34 -0.20 -4.70 31.91
N ARG A 35 0.33 -3.83 32.78
CA ARG A 35 1.72 -3.31 32.75
C ARG A 35 2.79 -4.37 33.00
N THR A 36 2.38 -5.56 33.43
CA THR A 36 3.27 -6.70 33.69
C THR A 36 3.11 -7.82 32.68
N GLY A 37 2.30 -7.62 31.63
CA GLY A 37 2.06 -8.64 30.63
C GLY A 37 3.17 -8.77 29.58
N THR A 38 2.97 -9.73 28.68
CA THR A 38 3.95 -10.12 27.66
C THR A 38 3.26 -10.17 26.30
N ILE A 39 3.83 -9.54 25.29
CA ILE A 39 3.40 -9.71 23.89
C ILE A 39 4.09 -10.95 23.33
N TYR A 40 3.35 -11.76 22.56
CA TYR A 40 3.86 -12.90 21.82
C TYR A 40 3.39 -12.87 20.36
N LEU A 41 4.31 -13.06 19.43
CA LEU A 41 4.04 -13.15 18.00
C LEU A 41 4.87 -14.25 17.35
N GLU A 42 4.36 -14.79 16.25
CA GLU A 42 5.09 -15.74 15.41
C GLU A 42 5.28 -15.19 14.00
N ALA A 43 6.46 -15.48 13.44
CA ALA A 43 6.72 -15.31 12.01
C ALA A 43 5.80 -16.20 11.18
N GLN A 44 5.74 -15.89 9.89
CA GLN A 44 5.19 -16.82 8.91
C GLN A 44 6.02 -18.10 8.90
N LYS A 45 5.34 -19.24 8.81
CA LYS A 45 5.97 -20.55 8.68
C LYS A 45 6.40 -20.78 7.24
N GLN A 46 7.56 -21.40 7.04
CA GLN A 46 7.91 -21.92 5.72
C GLN A 46 6.88 -22.98 5.32
N LYS A 47 6.48 -22.96 4.05
CA LYS A 47 5.50 -23.90 3.49
C LYS A 47 6.01 -24.41 2.16
N LEU A 48 5.70 -25.66 1.87
CA LEU A 48 5.86 -26.24 0.55
C LEU A 48 4.54 -26.06 -0.23
N LEU A 49 4.61 -26.16 -1.56
CA LEU A 49 3.42 -26.30 -2.38
C LEU A 49 2.68 -27.59 -1.98
N GLU A 50 1.34 -27.56 -2.00
CA GLU A 50 0.48 -28.62 -1.45
C GLU A 50 0.86 -30.03 -1.91
N ASP A 51 1.25 -30.17 -3.18
CA ASP A 51 1.45 -31.47 -3.83
C ASP A 51 2.93 -31.78 -4.17
N ASN A 52 3.91 -30.99 -3.71
CA ASN A 52 5.33 -31.27 -3.98
C ASN A 52 6.30 -30.67 -2.94
N ASP A 53 7.60 -30.86 -3.18
CA ASP A 53 8.70 -30.43 -2.30
C ASP A 53 9.26 -29.03 -2.60
N SER A 54 8.61 -28.27 -3.49
CA SER A 54 9.01 -26.90 -3.80
C SER A 54 8.47 -25.92 -2.77
N GLU A 55 9.28 -24.93 -2.39
CA GLU A 55 8.87 -23.87 -1.49
C GLU A 55 7.72 -23.04 -2.09
N ALA A 56 6.69 -22.81 -1.29
CA ALA A 56 5.65 -21.85 -1.61
C ALA A 56 6.19 -20.42 -1.49
N PRO A 57 5.68 -19.45 -2.27
CA PRO A 57 6.07 -18.05 -2.13
C PRO A 57 5.96 -17.54 -0.69
N PHE A 58 7.08 -17.09 -0.14
CA PHE A 58 7.14 -16.60 1.23
C PHE A 58 6.76 -15.12 1.31
N ARG A 59 5.85 -14.79 2.24
CA ARG A 59 5.53 -13.43 2.65
C ARG A 59 5.43 -13.39 4.17
N GLN A 60 6.29 -12.60 4.80
CA GLN A 60 6.33 -12.46 6.26
C GLN A 60 5.05 -11.82 6.80
N ARG A 61 4.62 -12.28 7.98
CA ARG A 61 3.50 -11.69 8.73
C ARG A 61 3.84 -10.25 9.14
N ARG A 62 3.04 -9.28 8.71
CA ARG A 62 3.31 -7.86 8.97
C ARG A 62 3.29 -7.49 10.46
N TYR A 63 2.46 -8.14 11.28
CA TYR A 63 2.46 -7.92 12.73
C TYR A 63 3.78 -8.34 13.40
N PHE A 64 4.31 -9.51 13.03
CA PHE A 64 5.59 -9.99 13.51
C PHE A 64 6.75 -9.12 13.02
N TYR A 65 6.76 -8.81 11.72
CA TYR A 65 7.82 -7.96 11.14
C TYR A 65 7.82 -6.57 11.78
N TYR A 66 6.65 -5.95 12.00
CA TYR A 66 6.56 -4.61 12.60
C TYR A 66 7.26 -4.51 13.96
N LEU A 67 7.25 -5.59 14.75
CA LEU A 67 7.87 -5.63 16.08
C LEU A 67 9.25 -6.30 16.12
N SER A 68 9.81 -6.72 14.98
CA SER A 68 11.09 -7.44 14.95
C SER A 68 12.07 -6.98 13.86
N GLY A 69 11.56 -6.53 12.70
CA GLY A 69 12.31 -6.38 11.46
C GLY A 69 12.82 -7.71 10.87
N CYS A 70 12.39 -8.86 11.41
CA CYS A 70 12.95 -10.16 11.08
C CYS A 70 12.25 -10.80 9.87
N GLU A 71 13.03 -11.16 8.86
CA GLU A 71 12.56 -11.85 7.64
C GLU A 71 12.62 -13.38 7.75
N LEU A 72 13.28 -13.92 8.77
CA LEU A 72 13.42 -15.37 8.91
C LEU A 72 12.04 -16.01 9.14
N PRO A 73 11.72 -17.09 8.42
CA PRO A 73 10.54 -17.89 8.70
C PRO A 73 10.69 -18.59 10.06
N ASP A 74 9.60 -19.19 10.54
CA ASP A 74 9.60 -20.12 11.68
C ASP A 74 10.19 -19.56 12.98
N SER A 75 10.23 -18.23 13.09
CA SER A 75 10.74 -17.47 14.22
C SER A 75 9.59 -17.04 15.17
N TYR A 76 9.95 -16.66 16.39
CA TYR A 76 9.03 -16.15 17.42
C TYR A 76 9.55 -14.88 18.05
N LEU A 77 8.66 -14.08 18.64
CA LEU A 77 9.01 -12.83 19.31
C LEU A 77 8.24 -12.71 20.61
N THR A 78 8.94 -12.32 21.68
CA THR A 78 8.32 -11.87 22.94
C THR A 78 8.73 -10.45 23.28
N TYR A 79 7.81 -9.67 23.85
CA TYR A 79 8.11 -8.38 24.47
C TYR A 79 7.54 -8.34 25.88
N ASP A 80 8.42 -8.28 26.89
CA ASP A 80 8.03 -8.08 28.28
C ASP A 80 7.75 -6.60 28.53
N ILE A 81 6.51 -6.26 28.92
CA ILE A 81 6.08 -4.87 29.08
C ILE A 81 6.77 -4.20 30.27
N GLN A 82 7.03 -4.93 31.36
CA GLN A 82 7.55 -4.33 32.59
C GLN A 82 9.04 -4.04 32.49
N SER A 83 9.82 -4.98 31.96
CA SER A 83 11.26 -4.83 31.77
C SER A 83 11.62 -4.21 30.43
N GLU A 84 10.64 -3.94 29.57
CA GLU A 84 10.80 -3.47 28.18
C GLU A 84 11.75 -4.35 27.36
N LYS A 85 11.76 -5.66 27.62
CA LYS A 85 12.74 -6.59 27.02
C LYS A 85 12.16 -7.28 25.79
N LEU A 86 12.76 -7.04 24.63
CA LEU A 86 12.39 -7.65 23.35
C LEU A 86 13.31 -8.84 23.04
N THR A 87 12.73 -10.05 22.95
CA THR A 87 13.47 -11.29 22.70
C THR A 87 13.00 -11.93 21.40
N LEU A 88 13.93 -12.18 20.47
CA LEU A 88 13.68 -12.87 19.21
C LEU A 88 14.16 -14.33 19.31
N PHE A 89 13.37 -15.25 18.77
CA PHE A 89 13.72 -16.67 18.70
C PHE A 89 13.83 -17.06 17.24
N ILE A 90 15.02 -17.47 16.79
CA ILE A 90 15.28 -17.87 15.40
C ILE A 90 15.50 -19.39 15.31
N PRO A 91 15.27 -20.05 14.16
CA PRO A 91 15.57 -21.46 13.99
C PRO A 91 17.02 -21.79 14.34
N PRO A 92 17.30 -22.93 15.00
CA PRO A 92 18.67 -23.37 15.26
C PRO A 92 19.41 -23.72 13.97
N VAL A 93 20.75 -23.72 14.03
CA VAL A 93 21.58 -24.22 12.93
C VAL A 93 21.54 -25.75 12.97
N GLU A 94 20.89 -26.37 11.98
CA GLU A 94 20.94 -27.82 11.79
C GLU A 94 22.08 -28.17 10.81
N PRO A 95 23.13 -28.91 11.25
CA PRO A 95 24.31 -29.15 10.42
C PRO A 95 24.01 -29.81 9.06
N GLU A 96 22.98 -30.66 9.01
CA GLU A 96 22.57 -31.31 7.78
C GLU A 96 21.93 -30.33 6.79
N GLU A 97 21.24 -29.29 7.24
CA GLU A 97 20.60 -28.30 6.36
C GLU A 97 21.60 -27.32 5.73
N VAL A 98 22.77 -27.14 6.35
CA VAL A 98 23.79 -26.19 5.86
C VAL A 98 24.25 -26.53 4.44
N ILE A 99 24.31 -27.81 4.08
CA ILE A 99 24.69 -28.23 2.72
C ILE A 99 23.60 -27.95 1.68
N TRP A 100 22.33 -27.88 2.10
CA TRP A 100 21.17 -27.71 1.23
C TRP A 100 20.77 -26.24 1.08
N SER A 101 20.74 -25.51 2.18
CA SER A 101 20.15 -24.16 2.29
C SER A 101 21.19 -23.07 2.54
N GLY A 102 22.46 -23.44 2.68
CA GLY A 102 23.52 -22.55 3.13
C GLY A 102 23.54 -22.37 4.65
N LEU A 103 24.54 -21.64 5.16
CA LEU A 103 24.66 -21.37 6.59
C LEU A 103 23.54 -20.40 7.03
N PRO A 104 22.61 -20.81 7.91
CA PRO A 104 21.58 -19.91 8.39
C PRO A 104 22.16 -18.87 9.35
N MET A 105 21.41 -17.79 9.57
CA MET A 105 21.79 -16.71 10.47
C MET A 105 22.03 -17.23 11.90
N SER A 106 23.15 -16.87 12.51
CA SER A 106 23.45 -17.22 13.90
C SER A 106 22.73 -16.31 14.90
N VAL A 107 22.69 -16.73 16.17
CA VAL A 107 22.14 -15.92 17.28
C VAL A 107 22.89 -14.59 17.41
N GLU A 108 24.22 -14.62 17.29
CA GLU A 108 25.08 -13.45 17.36
C GLU A 108 24.86 -12.51 16.17
N GLU A 109 24.71 -13.04 14.97
CA GLU A 109 24.41 -12.26 13.77
C GLU A 109 23.03 -11.61 13.86
N ALA A 110 22.02 -12.34 14.31
CA ALA A 110 20.67 -11.81 14.53
C ALA A 110 20.66 -10.71 15.61
N LEU A 111 21.39 -10.88 16.72
CA LEU A 111 21.51 -9.86 17.76
C LEU A 111 22.24 -8.61 17.24
N ALA A 112 23.25 -8.80 16.40
CA ALA A 112 23.96 -7.70 15.75
C ALA A 112 23.08 -6.97 14.71
N LYS A 113 22.21 -7.69 13.99
CA LYS A 113 21.35 -7.14 12.91
C LYS A 113 20.07 -6.48 13.44
N TYR A 114 19.29 -7.18 14.26
CA TYR A 114 17.96 -6.74 14.66
C TYR A 114 18.01 -5.84 15.91
N ASP A 115 17.04 -4.94 16.05
CA ASP A 115 16.89 -4.06 17.22
C ASP A 115 16.15 -4.82 18.33
N VAL A 116 16.84 -5.78 18.96
CA VAL A 116 16.32 -6.63 20.04
C VAL A 116 17.32 -6.70 21.18
N ASP A 117 16.87 -7.09 22.38
CA ASP A 117 17.72 -7.15 23.57
C ASP A 117 18.33 -8.54 23.77
N GLU A 118 17.66 -9.58 23.26
CA GLU A 118 18.14 -10.96 23.33
C GLU A 118 17.70 -11.74 22.09
N VAL A 119 18.56 -12.66 21.64
CA VAL A 119 18.22 -13.67 20.63
C VAL A 119 18.42 -15.05 21.22
N LYS A 120 17.49 -15.95 20.95
CA LYS A 120 17.51 -17.37 21.35
C LYS A 120 17.16 -18.27 20.17
N THR A 121 17.27 -19.58 20.37
CA THR A 121 16.76 -20.54 19.40
C THR A 121 15.28 -20.86 19.63
N THR A 122 14.56 -21.25 18.58
CA THR A 122 13.13 -21.62 18.65
C THR A 122 12.84 -22.75 19.65
N ASN A 123 13.80 -23.65 19.89
CA ASN A 123 13.70 -24.72 20.90
C ASN A 123 13.55 -24.18 22.34
N GLU A 124 13.93 -22.93 22.59
CA GLU A 124 13.87 -22.29 23.91
C GLU A 124 12.57 -21.53 24.15
N VAL A 125 11.66 -21.40 23.17
CA VAL A 125 10.47 -20.55 23.29
C VAL A 125 9.52 -20.98 24.41
N ASN A 126 9.19 -22.27 24.51
CA ASN A 126 8.34 -22.80 25.57
C ASN A 126 9.01 -22.73 26.96
N PRO A 127 10.28 -23.16 27.13
CA PRO A 127 11.04 -22.91 28.35
C PRO A 127 11.07 -21.45 28.78
N TYR A 128 11.21 -20.52 27.84
CA TYR A 128 11.18 -19.08 28.12
C TYR A 128 9.82 -18.62 28.61
N LEU A 129 8.73 -18.97 27.90
CA LEU A 129 7.36 -18.60 28.26
C LEU A 129 6.94 -19.17 29.63
N THR A 130 7.59 -20.26 30.08
CA THR A 130 7.33 -20.89 31.38
C THR A 130 8.25 -20.41 32.52
N SER A 131 9.25 -19.57 32.23
CA SER A 131 10.16 -19.03 33.24
C SER A 131 9.65 -17.72 33.89
N THR A 132 9.49 -17.72 35.22
CA THR A 132 9.13 -16.50 35.98
C THR A 132 10.29 -15.52 36.15
N THR A 133 11.53 -15.92 35.85
CA THR A 133 12.68 -15.01 35.88
C THR A 133 12.79 -14.19 34.60
N ALA A 134 12.16 -14.66 33.51
CA ALA A 134 12.17 -13.99 32.22
C ALA A 134 11.03 -12.96 32.10
N SER A 135 9.86 -13.24 32.69
CA SER A 135 8.68 -12.37 32.60
C SER A 135 7.69 -12.60 33.75
N PRO A 136 6.97 -11.57 34.24
CA PRO A 136 5.85 -11.76 35.15
C PRO A 136 4.73 -12.48 34.38
N GLN A 137 4.44 -13.73 34.74
CA GLN A 137 3.47 -14.55 34.00
C GLN A 137 2.01 -14.19 34.35
N THR A 138 1.65 -12.94 34.08
CA THR A 138 0.34 -12.37 34.39
C THR A 138 -0.58 -12.50 33.19
N THR A 139 -0.37 -11.68 32.17
CA THR A 139 -1.20 -11.65 30.96
C THR A 139 -0.34 -11.83 29.73
N ILE A 140 -0.67 -12.79 28.86
CA ILE A 140 -0.08 -12.90 27.53
C ILE A 140 -1.01 -12.30 26.48
N TYR A 141 -0.45 -11.48 25.61
CA TYR A 141 -1.12 -10.89 24.46
C TYR A 141 -0.61 -11.56 23.19
N ALA A 142 -1.52 -12.13 22.40
CA ALA A 142 -1.18 -12.79 21.15
C ALA A 142 -2.28 -12.56 20.11
N ILE A 143 -2.02 -12.93 18.86
CA ILE A 143 -3.02 -12.86 17.78
C ILE A 143 -3.64 -14.26 17.60
N PRO A 144 -4.98 -14.38 17.60
CA PRO A 144 -5.65 -15.67 17.42
C PRO A 144 -5.35 -16.24 16.04
N ASP A 145 -5.44 -17.57 15.90
CA ASP A 145 -5.17 -18.33 14.67
C ASP A 145 -3.74 -18.18 14.10
N GLN A 146 -2.86 -17.50 14.83
CA GLN A 146 -1.44 -17.32 14.49
C GLN A 146 -0.50 -18.07 15.44
N ILE A 147 -1.05 -18.71 16.48
CA ILE A 147 -0.33 -19.45 17.51
C ILE A 147 -0.24 -20.92 17.08
N SER A 148 0.98 -21.47 17.06
CA SER A 148 1.24 -22.87 16.72
C SER A 148 0.77 -23.81 17.83
N ASP A 149 0.28 -25.00 17.47
CA ASP A 149 -0.31 -25.97 18.41
C ASP A 149 0.62 -26.39 19.57
N HIS A 150 1.93 -26.41 19.33
CA HIS A 150 2.94 -26.80 20.33
C HIS A 150 3.30 -25.66 21.30
N ILE A 151 2.81 -24.44 21.07
CA ILE A 151 3.09 -23.29 21.92
C ILE A 151 2.09 -23.27 23.07
N THR A 152 2.61 -23.26 24.30
CA THR A 152 1.77 -23.31 25.49
C THR A 152 1.93 -22.05 26.35
N PHE A 153 0.81 -21.45 26.72
CA PHE A 153 0.75 -20.31 27.63
C PHE A 153 0.31 -20.74 29.04
N LEU A 154 0.69 -21.94 29.47
CA LEU A 154 0.18 -22.57 30.70
C LEU A 154 0.47 -21.76 31.96
N SER A 155 1.61 -21.08 31.99
CA SER A 155 2.02 -20.33 33.17
C SER A 155 1.38 -18.95 33.29
N TYR A 156 0.73 -18.44 32.22
CA TYR A 156 0.07 -17.15 32.23
C TYR A 156 -1.34 -17.24 32.81
N LYS A 157 -1.66 -16.33 33.74
CA LYS A 157 -2.98 -16.26 34.40
C LYS A 157 -4.09 -15.86 33.42
N THR A 158 -3.78 -15.03 32.44
CA THR A 158 -4.75 -14.51 31.47
C THR A 158 -4.17 -14.54 30.07
N LYS A 159 -4.99 -14.89 29.09
CA LYS A 159 -4.68 -14.86 27.66
C LYS A 159 -5.60 -13.84 27.02
N ASN A 160 -5.05 -12.77 26.47
CA ASN A 160 -5.81 -11.76 25.75
C ASN A 160 -5.47 -11.85 24.26
N LEU A 161 -6.44 -12.26 23.46
CA LEU A 161 -6.29 -12.46 22.02
C LEU A 161 -6.99 -11.36 21.20
N GLU A 162 -7.45 -10.30 21.84
CA GLU A 162 -8.27 -9.27 21.19
C GLU A 162 -7.54 -7.94 21.05
N LEU A 163 -6.64 -7.62 21.99
CA LEU A 163 -6.08 -6.28 22.10
C LEU A 163 -4.88 -6.03 21.18
N LEU A 164 -4.01 -7.04 20.98
CA LEU A 164 -2.72 -6.87 20.32
C LEU A 164 -2.84 -6.49 18.84
N LYS A 165 -3.71 -7.18 18.09
CA LYS A 165 -3.87 -6.93 16.65
C LYS A 165 -4.33 -5.49 16.39
N PRO A 166 -5.43 -4.98 16.99
CA PRO A 166 -5.81 -3.58 16.86
C PRO A 166 -4.71 -2.60 17.27
N ALA A 167 -3.99 -2.90 18.37
CA ALA A 167 -2.89 -2.03 18.81
C ALA A 167 -1.83 -1.86 17.72
N ILE A 168 -1.37 -2.96 17.11
CA ILE A 168 -0.40 -2.90 16.02
C ILE A 168 -0.99 -2.19 14.79
N GLU A 169 -2.25 -2.46 14.42
CA GLU A 169 -2.92 -1.82 13.28
C GLU A 169 -2.98 -0.30 13.42
N TYR A 170 -3.34 0.21 14.61
CA TYR A 170 -3.37 1.65 14.89
C TYR A 170 -1.96 2.24 14.97
N SER A 171 -1.00 1.54 15.57
CA SER A 171 0.39 2.00 15.64
C SER A 171 1.03 2.10 14.24
N ARG A 172 0.69 1.23 13.29
CA ARG A 172 1.21 1.27 11.91
C ARG A 172 0.76 2.48 11.08
N VAL A 173 -0.31 3.17 11.48
CA VAL A 173 -0.83 4.34 10.72
C VAL A 173 0.20 5.47 10.65
N VAL A 174 0.85 5.77 11.78
CA VAL A 174 1.82 6.88 11.91
C VAL A 174 3.24 6.34 11.73
N LYS A 175 3.96 6.76 10.69
CA LYS A 175 5.26 6.16 10.33
C LYS A 175 6.41 6.80 11.12
N THR A 176 7.42 6.01 11.48
CA THR A 176 8.72 6.51 11.95
C THR A 176 9.58 6.98 10.77
N ASP A 177 10.71 7.64 11.04
CA ASP A 177 11.59 8.12 9.96
C ASP A 177 12.22 6.98 9.15
N TYR A 178 12.51 5.84 9.81
CA TYR A 178 13.01 4.64 9.14
C TYR A 178 11.97 4.06 8.16
N GLU A 179 10.71 4.00 8.58
CA GLU A 179 9.61 3.53 7.72
C GLU A 179 9.39 4.45 6.52
N ILE A 180 9.43 5.77 6.73
CA ILE A 180 9.34 6.75 5.64
C ILE A 180 10.53 6.58 4.69
N ALA A 181 11.74 6.32 5.20
CA ALA A 181 12.92 6.08 4.36
C ALA A 181 12.77 4.83 3.48
N LEU A 182 12.20 3.74 4.00
CA LEU A 182 11.88 2.55 3.20
C LEU A 182 10.85 2.85 2.11
N ILE A 183 9.77 3.58 2.45
CA ILE A 183 8.73 3.97 1.46
C ILE A 183 9.32 4.88 0.37
N ARG A 184 10.24 5.81 0.72
CA ARG A 184 10.97 6.64 -0.26
C ARG A 184 11.82 5.80 -1.19
N LYS A 185 12.55 4.83 -0.65
CA LYS A 185 13.38 3.91 -1.45
C LYS A 185 12.51 3.09 -2.41
N ALA A 186 11.38 2.56 -1.92
CA ALA A 186 10.41 1.87 -2.76
C ALA A 186 9.86 2.79 -3.87
N ASN A 187 9.49 4.03 -3.55
CA ASN A 187 9.06 5.03 -4.54
C ASN A 187 10.14 5.30 -5.60
N ALA A 188 11.40 5.49 -5.19
CA ALA A 188 12.50 5.76 -6.12
C ALA A 188 12.75 4.60 -7.09
N ILE A 189 12.71 3.35 -6.61
CA ILE A 189 12.86 2.15 -7.44
C ILE A 189 11.67 2.02 -8.40
N SER A 190 10.44 2.17 -7.91
CA SER A 190 9.23 2.14 -8.72
C SER A 190 9.22 3.27 -9.77
N THR A 191 9.69 4.48 -9.44
CA THR A 191 9.85 5.58 -10.41
C THR A 191 10.80 5.20 -11.55
N ALA A 192 11.92 4.54 -11.24
CA ALA A 192 12.83 4.06 -12.27
C ALA A 192 12.18 2.99 -13.15
N ALA A 193 11.34 2.13 -12.58
CA ALA A 193 10.56 1.12 -13.31
C ALA A 193 9.48 1.73 -14.19
N HIS A 194 8.64 2.64 -13.67
CA HIS A 194 7.69 3.45 -14.44
C HIS A 194 8.35 4.15 -15.62
N THR A 195 9.49 4.81 -15.38
CA THR A 195 10.26 5.50 -16.42
C THR A 195 10.79 4.53 -17.48
N ALA A 196 11.22 3.34 -17.09
CA ALA A 196 11.67 2.31 -18.03
C ALA A 196 10.51 1.83 -18.94
N VAL A 197 9.31 1.65 -18.38
CA VAL A 197 8.12 1.30 -19.15
C VAL A 197 7.75 2.43 -20.11
N MET A 198 7.72 3.68 -19.65
CA MET A 198 7.44 4.85 -20.51
C MET A 198 8.41 4.94 -21.69
N LYS A 199 9.70 4.67 -21.49
CA LYS A 199 10.70 4.67 -22.58
C LYS A 199 10.51 3.54 -23.59
N ALA A 200 9.90 2.44 -23.18
CA ALA A 200 9.74 1.25 -24.02
C ALA A 200 8.37 1.13 -24.68
N VAL A 201 7.38 1.92 -24.23
CA VAL A 201 5.96 1.71 -24.57
C VAL A 201 5.65 1.72 -26.05
N SER A 202 6.38 2.51 -26.85
CA SER A 202 6.21 2.62 -28.30
C SER A 202 6.93 1.51 -29.09
N HIS A 203 7.68 0.63 -28.40
CA HIS A 203 8.55 -0.38 -29.01
C HIS A 203 8.15 -1.83 -28.71
N VAL A 204 7.13 -2.05 -27.90
CA VAL A 204 6.64 -3.38 -27.51
C VAL A 204 5.22 -3.62 -28.01
N GLN A 205 4.82 -4.90 -28.10
CA GLN A 205 3.60 -5.28 -28.83
C GLN A 205 2.38 -5.56 -27.92
N ASN A 206 2.62 -5.78 -26.63
CA ASN A 206 1.60 -6.16 -25.65
C ASN A 206 1.93 -5.68 -24.22
N GLU A 207 0.95 -5.81 -23.36
CA GLU A 207 1.01 -5.48 -21.93
C GLU A 207 2.02 -6.35 -21.15
N THR A 208 2.20 -7.63 -21.52
CA THR A 208 3.10 -8.56 -20.82
C THR A 208 4.57 -8.12 -20.92
N GLU A 209 4.99 -7.64 -22.09
CA GLU A 209 6.35 -7.12 -22.30
C GLU A 209 6.62 -5.89 -21.42
N LEU A 210 5.63 -5.02 -21.25
CA LEU A 210 5.71 -3.84 -20.38
C LEU A 210 5.79 -4.24 -18.90
N GLU A 211 4.99 -5.22 -18.49
CA GLU A 211 5.09 -5.79 -17.14
C GLU A 211 6.49 -6.36 -16.88
N ALA A 212 7.04 -7.13 -17.81
CA ALA A 212 8.39 -7.70 -17.69
C ALA A 212 9.47 -6.61 -17.53
N ILE A 213 9.34 -5.49 -18.24
CA ILE A 213 10.24 -4.33 -18.13
C ILE A 213 10.16 -3.69 -16.73
N PHE A 214 8.94 -3.52 -16.21
CA PHE A 214 8.73 -3.01 -14.86
C PHE A 214 9.39 -3.91 -13.81
N LEU A 215 9.10 -5.22 -13.88
CA LEU A 215 9.64 -6.23 -12.95
C LEU A 215 11.17 -6.27 -13.01
N LYS A 216 11.76 -6.33 -14.21
CA LYS A 216 13.22 -6.30 -14.39
C LYS A 216 13.84 -5.08 -13.72
N SER A 217 13.25 -3.89 -13.94
CA SER A 217 13.78 -2.63 -13.40
C SER A 217 13.75 -2.59 -11.86
N CYS A 218 12.73 -3.17 -11.24
CA CYS A 218 12.66 -3.31 -9.79
C CYS A 218 13.71 -4.30 -9.25
N VAL A 219 13.77 -5.50 -9.86
CA VAL A 219 14.65 -6.59 -9.43
C VAL A 219 16.13 -6.19 -9.54
N GLU A 220 16.54 -5.54 -10.63
CA GLU A 220 17.93 -5.10 -10.81
C GLU A 220 18.37 -3.99 -9.83
N ARG A 221 17.40 -3.35 -9.15
CA ARG A 221 17.62 -2.35 -8.08
C ARG A 221 17.44 -2.93 -6.67
N GLY A 222 17.34 -4.25 -6.56
CA GLY A 222 17.25 -4.96 -5.29
C GLY A 222 15.84 -5.10 -4.71
N ALA A 223 14.80 -4.60 -5.39
CA ALA A 223 13.41 -4.84 -5.00
C ALA A 223 12.88 -6.08 -5.73
N LYS A 224 13.12 -7.26 -5.15
CA LYS A 224 12.76 -8.56 -5.74
C LYS A 224 11.25 -8.78 -5.81
N HIS A 225 10.50 -8.18 -4.90
CA HIS A 225 9.06 -8.38 -4.75
C HIS A 225 8.30 -7.10 -5.13
N GLN A 226 7.16 -7.30 -5.79
CA GLN A 226 6.20 -6.22 -6.00
C GLN A 226 5.25 -6.14 -4.81
N ALA A 227 4.77 -4.93 -4.50
CA ALA A 227 3.84 -4.73 -3.39
C ALA A 227 2.47 -5.40 -3.70
N TYR A 228 2.10 -5.42 -4.98
CA TYR A 228 0.88 -6.01 -5.55
C TYR A 228 1.15 -6.44 -7.01
N HIS A 229 0.21 -7.15 -7.63
CA HIS A 229 0.30 -7.52 -9.04
C HIS A 229 0.20 -6.27 -9.92
N SER A 230 1.11 -6.09 -10.85
CA SER A 230 1.10 -4.92 -11.75
C SER A 230 -0.20 -4.89 -12.54
N ILE A 231 -0.75 -3.70 -12.73
CA ILE A 231 -1.87 -3.43 -13.62
C ILE A 231 -1.29 -2.71 -14.83
N VAL A 232 -1.24 -3.41 -15.96
CA VAL A 232 -0.68 -2.89 -17.21
C VAL A 232 -1.78 -2.90 -18.26
N ALA A 233 -2.50 -1.79 -18.36
CA ALA A 233 -3.79 -1.77 -19.05
C ALA A 233 -3.77 -0.80 -20.25
N ALA A 234 -3.84 -1.34 -21.47
CA ALA A 234 -3.85 -0.57 -22.71
C ALA A 234 -5.29 -0.24 -23.17
N GLY A 235 -5.51 1.01 -23.58
CA GLY A 235 -6.79 1.50 -24.09
C GLY A 235 -7.95 1.27 -23.10
N THR A 236 -9.01 0.61 -23.57
CA THR A 236 -10.22 0.38 -22.77
C THR A 236 -10.00 -0.51 -21.55
N ASN A 237 -8.90 -1.28 -21.50
CA ASN A 237 -8.54 -2.05 -20.31
C ASN A 237 -8.28 -1.14 -19.10
N GLY A 238 -7.85 0.10 -19.32
CA GLY A 238 -7.66 1.11 -18.27
C GLY A 238 -8.95 1.48 -17.52
N ALA A 239 -10.12 1.07 -18.02
CA ALA A 239 -11.40 1.19 -17.33
C ALA A 239 -11.65 0.09 -16.28
N THR A 240 -10.79 -0.93 -16.20
CA THR A 240 -10.86 -2.03 -15.22
C THR A 240 -9.89 -1.77 -14.09
N LEU A 241 -10.40 -1.46 -12.89
CA LEU A 241 -9.60 -0.93 -11.78
C LEU A 241 -8.44 -1.83 -11.34
N HIS A 242 -8.70 -3.15 -11.21
CA HIS A 242 -7.70 -4.16 -10.86
C HIS A 242 -7.51 -5.15 -12.03
N TYR A 243 -7.08 -4.63 -13.18
CA TYR A 243 -6.81 -5.45 -14.36
C TYR A 243 -5.53 -6.28 -14.17
N VAL A 244 -5.63 -7.60 -14.33
CA VAL A 244 -4.52 -8.55 -14.07
C VAL A 244 -4.14 -9.39 -15.27
N LYS A 245 -4.92 -9.32 -16.37
CA LYS A 245 -4.73 -10.19 -17.55
C LYS A 245 -3.40 -9.87 -18.25
N ASN A 246 -3.05 -8.59 -18.35
CA ASN A 246 -1.76 -8.07 -18.82
C ASN A 246 -1.19 -8.78 -20.07
N ASP A 247 -2.03 -9.16 -21.03
CA ASP A 247 -1.61 -9.87 -22.25
C ASP A 247 -2.25 -9.32 -23.54
N ASP A 248 -3.01 -8.22 -23.45
CA ASP A 248 -3.62 -7.60 -24.62
C ASP A 248 -2.58 -6.77 -25.41
N THR A 249 -2.87 -6.54 -26.68
CA THR A 249 -2.00 -5.74 -27.54
C THR A 249 -2.07 -4.25 -27.22
N THR A 250 -0.90 -3.60 -27.23
CA THR A 250 -0.74 -2.14 -27.18
C THR A 250 -0.94 -1.48 -28.55
N THR A 251 -0.95 -2.26 -29.63
CA THR A 251 -1.03 -1.75 -31.00
C THR A 251 -2.36 -1.06 -31.25
N GLY A 252 -2.30 0.19 -31.73
CA GLY A 252 -3.49 0.99 -32.05
C GLY A 252 -4.28 1.45 -30.82
N ARG A 253 -3.72 1.32 -29.61
CA ARG A 253 -4.31 1.85 -28.37
C ARG A 253 -3.78 3.26 -28.12
N ASP A 254 -4.63 4.12 -27.54
CA ASP A 254 -4.27 5.51 -27.23
C ASP A 254 -3.39 5.58 -25.97
N LEU A 255 -3.96 5.16 -24.84
CA LEU A 255 -3.33 5.25 -23.53
C LEU A 255 -2.84 3.90 -23.01
N LEU A 256 -1.80 3.94 -22.18
CA LEU A 256 -1.49 2.92 -21.20
C LEU A 256 -1.77 3.49 -19.81
N LEU A 257 -2.53 2.77 -18.99
CA LEU A 257 -2.60 2.97 -17.56
C LEU A 257 -1.72 1.91 -16.90
N LEU A 258 -0.61 2.36 -16.31
CA LEU A 258 0.31 1.54 -15.53
C LEU A 258 0.12 1.87 -14.06
N ASP A 259 -0.40 0.92 -13.31
CA ASP A 259 -0.48 0.95 -11.86
C ASP A 259 0.39 -0.18 -11.31
N ALA A 260 1.55 0.20 -10.77
CA ALA A 260 2.55 -0.75 -10.30
C ALA A 260 3.50 -0.11 -9.28
N GLY A 261 3.88 -0.90 -8.28
CA GLY A 261 4.81 -0.50 -7.24
C GLY A 261 5.55 -1.68 -6.62
N CYS A 262 6.84 -1.50 -6.33
CA CYS A 262 7.63 -2.47 -5.60
C CYS A 262 7.48 -2.34 -4.08
N GLU A 263 7.94 -3.35 -3.35
CA GLU A 263 8.19 -3.23 -1.90
C GLU A 263 9.69 -3.36 -1.57
N VAL A 264 10.11 -2.67 -0.52
CA VAL A 264 11.47 -2.75 0.03
C VAL A 264 11.35 -3.10 1.51
N GLU A 265 11.91 -4.23 1.92
CA GLU A 265 11.86 -4.69 3.33
C GLU A 265 10.43 -4.68 3.89
N CYS A 266 9.49 -5.22 3.10
CA CYS A 266 8.05 -5.23 3.36
C CYS A 266 7.32 -3.87 3.30
N TYR A 267 7.96 -2.75 2.98
CA TYR A 267 7.30 -1.44 2.82
C TYR A 267 7.01 -1.14 1.35
N ALA A 268 5.73 -0.89 1.07
CA ALA A 268 5.19 -0.74 -0.27
C ALA A 268 5.38 0.68 -0.84
N SER A 269 5.43 0.73 -2.17
CA SER A 269 5.05 1.90 -2.96
C SER A 269 3.85 1.55 -3.82
N ASP A 270 3.07 2.56 -4.19
CA ASP A 270 1.85 2.39 -4.98
C ASP A 270 1.71 3.56 -5.93
N ILE A 271 1.92 3.34 -7.23
CA ILE A 271 2.07 4.44 -8.19
C ILE A 271 1.32 4.07 -9.45
N THR A 272 0.36 4.92 -9.80
CA THR A 272 -0.32 4.90 -11.09
C THR A 272 0.09 6.07 -11.97
N ARG A 273 0.43 5.76 -13.23
CA ARG A 273 0.59 6.72 -14.31
C ARG A 273 -0.21 6.29 -15.53
N THR A 274 -0.91 7.25 -16.13
CA THR A 274 -1.51 7.08 -17.45
C THR A 274 -0.76 7.91 -18.47
N PHE A 275 -0.42 7.35 -19.63
CA PHE A 275 0.36 8.05 -20.65
C PHE A 275 0.08 7.55 -22.07
N PRO A 276 0.30 8.37 -23.11
CA PRO A 276 -0.01 7.99 -24.47
C PRO A 276 1.04 7.02 -25.01
N ILE A 277 0.61 5.88 -25.55
CA ILE A 277 1.51 4.85 -26.11
C ILE A 277 2.33 5.41 -27.27
N SER A 278 1.75 6.33 -28.05
CA SER A 278 2.42 7.01 -29.17
C SER A 278 3.34 8.16 -28.74
N GLY A 279 3.31 8.56 -27.47
CA GLY A 279 3.97 9.78 -26.97
C GLY A 279 3.16 11.07 -27.17
N THR A 280 1.97 11.02 -27.80
CA THR A 280 1.08 12.18 -27.94
C THR A 280 -0.35 11.81 -27.56
N PHE A 281 -0.97 12.60 -26.69
CA PHE A 281 -2.37 12.44 -26.32
C PHE A 281 -3.31 12.82 -27.48
N THR A 282 -4.41 12.08 -27.62
CA THR A 282 -5.57 12.54 -28.42
C THR A 282 -6.26 13.72 -27.73
N PRO A 283 -7.12 14.49 -28.42
CA PRO A 283 -7.86 15.58 -27.78
C PRO A 283 -8.68 15.10 -26.56
N GLU A 284 -9.39 13.99 -26.70
CA GLU A 284 -10.22 13.40 -25.65
C GLU A 284 -9.37 12.89 -24.48
N SER A 285 -8.29 12.16 -24.74
CA SER A 285 -7.43 11.67 -23.64
C SER A 285 -6.68 12.80 -22.95
N SER A 286 -6.24 13.83 -23.68
CA SER A 286 -5.62 15.03 -23.09
C SER A 286 -6.57 15.78 -22.16
N GLN A 287 -7.84 15.93 -22.56
CA GLN A 287 -8.85 16.58 -21.72
C GLN A 287 -9.07 15.85 -20.39
N ILE A 288 -9.23 14.52 -20.45
CA ILE A 288 -9.43 13.70 -19.25
C ILE A 288 -8.16 13.65 -18.41
N TYR A 289 -6.99 13.54 -19.04
CA TYR A 289 -5.71 13.58 -18.34
C TYR A 289 -5.52 14.85 -17.52
N ASN A 290 -5.74 16.01 -18.14
CA ASN A 290 -5.60 17.29 -17.47
C ASN A 290 -6.63 17.48 -16.35
N LEU A 291 -7.84 16.95 -16.51
CA LEU A 291 -8.84 16.96 -15.44
C LEU A 291 -8.39 16.11 -14.25
N VAL A 292 -7.94 14.87 -14.47
CA VAL A 292 -7.45 13.99 -13.39
C VAL A 292 -6.19 14.58 -12.72
N LEU A 293 -5.27 15.16 -13.49
CA LEU A 293 -4.10 15.86 -12.95
C LEU A 293 -4.50 17.05 -12.06
N SER A 294 -5.54 17.79 -12.45
CA SER A 294 -6.10 18.88 -11.64
C SER A 294 -6.76 18.37 -10.37
N MET A 295 -7.55 17.29 -10.45
CA MET A 295 -8.12 16.62 -9.29
C MET A 295 -7.02 16.24 -8.30
N GLN A 296 -5.96 15.58 -8.78
CA GLN A 296 -4.85 15.09 -7.98
C GLN A 296 -4.10 16.22 -7.27
N LYS A 297 -3.75 17.29 -7.99
CA LYS A 297 -3.03 18.44 -7.42
C LYS A 297 -3.85 19.16 -6.35
N GLN A 298 -5.15 19.36 -6.60
CA GLN A 298 -6.03 20.08 -5.67
C GLN A 298 -6.36 19.26 -4.42
N THR A 299 -6.66 17.96 -4.55
CA THR A 299 -6.91 17.10 -3.39
C THR A 299 -5.66 16.90 -2.55
N THR A 300 -4.50 16.73 -3.19
CA THR A 300 -3.21 16.66 -2.48
C THR A 300 -2.95 17.95 -1.71
N SER A 301 -3.23 19.11 -2.31
CA SER A 301 -3.04 20.42 -1.69
C SER A 301 -3.92 20.67 -0.46
N ALA A 302 -5.00 19.90 -0.30
CA ALA A 302 -5.87 19.96 0.88
C ALA A 302 -5.36 19.14 2.07
N LEU A 303 -4.30 18.34 1.89
CA LEU A 303 -3.79 17.45 2.92
C LEU A 303 -2.99 18.18 3.98
N LYS A 304 -3.34 17.90 5.24
CA LYS A 304 -2.63 18.26 6.47
C LYS A 304 -3.18 17.42 7.62
N ALA A 305 -2.47 17.38 8.74
CA ALA A 305 -2.97 16.76 9.95
C ALA A 305 -4.35 17.32 10.35
N GLY A 306 -5.26 16.43 10.75
CA GLY A 306 -6.63 16.75 11.13
C GLY A 306 -7.59 16.97 9.96
N ALA A 307 -7.12 16.97 8.70
CA ALA A 307 -8.01 17.03 7.55
C ALA A 307 -8.90 15.79 7.48
N TYR A 308 -10.19 15.99 7.20
CA TYR A 308 -11.18 14.91 7.14
C TYR A 308 -11.16 14.28 5.74
N TRP A 309 -10.79 13.01 5.63
CA TRP A 309 -10.56 12.36 4.35
C TRP A 309 -11.84 12.29 3.48
N ASP A 310 -13.00 12.10 4.10
CA ASP A 310 -14.28 12.09 3.41
C ASP A 310 -14.56 13.43 2.67
N ASP A 311 -14.12 14.56 3.24
CA ASP A 311 -14.29 15.88 2.63
C ASP A 311 -13.34 16.06 1.42
N ILE A 312 -12.13 15.51 1.50
CA ILE A 312 -11.16 15.54 0.38
C ILE A 312 -11.65 14.63 -0.76
N HIS A 313 -12.24 13.48 -0.43
CA HIS A 313 -12.91 12.62 -1.41
C HIS A 313 -14.09 13.32 -2.08
N ALA A 314 -14.94 14.01 -1.30
CA ALA A 314 -16.01 14.84 -1.83
C ALA A 314 -15.49 15.99 -2.72
N LEU A 315 -14.36 16.61 -2.36
CA LEU A 315 -13.68 17.61 -3.18
C LEU A 315 -13.26 17.03 -4.54
N ALA A 316 -12.70 15.82 -4.58
CA ALA A 316 -12.36 15.14 -5.84
C ALA A 316 -13.58 15.02 -6.77
N HIS A 317 -14.72 14.61 -6.24
CA HIS A 317 -15.96 14.52 -7.02
C HIS A 317 -16.46 15.88 -7.50
N ARG A 318 -16.35 16.94 -6.70
CA ARG A 318 -16.73 18.30 -7.14
C ARG A 318 -15.88 18.78 -8.30
N ILE A 319 -14.56 18.57 -8.24
CA ILE A 319 -13.64 18.89 -9.34
C ILE A 319 -13.96 18.06 -10.58
N ALA A 320 -14.24 16.76 -10.42
CA ALA A 320 -14.65 15.89 -11.52
C ALA A 320 -15.94 16.41 -12.19
N ILE A 321 -16.94 16.82 -11.40
CA ILE A 321 -18.19 17.38 -11.93
C ILE A 321 -17.92 18.66 -12.71
N ASP A 322 -17.15 19.59 -12.14
CA ASP A 322 -16.82 20.87 -12.79
C ASP A 322 -16.09 20.64 -14.13
N GLY A 323 -15.13 19.71 -14.16
CA GLY A 323 -14.42 19.36 -15.38
C GLY A 323 -15.29 18.66 -16.42
N LEU A 324 -16.09 17.66 -16.02
CA LEU A 324 -16.97 16.94 -16.94
C LEU A 324 -18.12 17.83 -17.47
N LEU A 325 -18.56 18.83 -16.70
CA LEU A 325 -19.46 19.90 -17.18
C LEU A 325 -18.79 20.76 -18.24
N SER A 326 -17.54 21.20 -18.01
CA SER A 326 -16.79 21.97 -19.00
C SER A 326 -16.52 21.21 -20.30
N LEU A 327 -16.41 19.88 -20.24
CA LEU A 327 -16.27 19.03 -21.43
C LEU A 327 -17.61 18.70 -22.12
N GLY A 328 -18.73 19.06 -21.48
CA GLY A 328 -20.09 18.76 -21.97
C GLY A 328 -20.53 17.30 -21.77
N ILE A 329 -19.73 16.46 -21.10
CA ILE A 329 -20.08 15.07 -20.78
C ILE A 329 -21.22 15.06 -19.74
N LEU A 330 -21.13 15.95 -18.76
CA LEU A 330 -22.22 16.24 -17.84
C LEU A 330 -22.96 17.52 -18.27
N LYS A 331 -24.23 17.62 -17.88
CA LYS A 331 -25.08 18.81 -18.11
C LYS A 331 -26.01 19.07 -16.93
N GLY A 332 -26.47 20.31 -16.80
CA GLY A 332 -27.37 20.74 -15.73
C GLY A 332 -26.67 21.45 -14.58
N ASP A 333 -27.30 21.45 -13.40
CA ASP A 333 -26.79 22.12 -12.20
C ASP A 333 -25.74 21.27 -11.46
N ARG A 334 -24.63 21.91 -11.10
CA ARG A 334 -23.48 21.28 -10.43
C ARG A 334 -23.85 20.61 -9.11
N ASP A 335 -24.59 21.31 -8.26
CA ASP A 335 -24.92 20.82 -6.93
C ASP A 335 -25.99 19.72 -7.00
N ALA A 336 -26.91 19.79 -7.96
CA ALA A 336 -27.85 18.72 -8.26
C ALA A 336 -27.15 17.43 -8.73
N ILE A 337 -26.14 17.53 -9.60
CA ILE A 337 -25.30 16.39 -10.02
C ILE A 337 -24.59 15.76 -8.82
N PHE A 338 -23.99 16.59 -7.96
CA PHE A 338 -23.30 16.14 -6.76
C PHE A 338 -24.27 15.46 -5.78
N ALA A 339 -25.43 16.06 -5.52
CA ALA A 339 -26.48 15.50 -4.67
C ALA A 339 -27.01 14.16 -5.21
N ALA A 340 -27.14 14.04 -6.54
CA ALA A 340 -27.57 12.81 -7.19
C ALA A 340 -26.53 11.67 -7.10
N ARG A 341 -25.24 11.99 -6.85
CA ARG A 341 -24.09 11.07 -6.92
C ARG A 341 -23.76 10.59 -8.34
N THR A 342 -24.13 11.35 -9.36
CA THR A 342 -23.90 10.95 -10.77
C THR A 342 -22.40 10.83 -11.10
N SER A 343 -21.53 11.60 -10.44
CA SER A 343 -20.07 11.51 -10.60
C SER A 343 -19.48 10.14 -10.24
N VAL A 344 -20.19 9.32 -9.46
CA VAL A 344 -19.75 7.95 -9.09
C VAL A 344 -19.70 7.03 -10.31
N ALA A 345 -20.44 7.34 -11.38
CA ALA A 345 -20.34 6.62 -12.65
C ALA A 345 -18.95 6.72 -13.28
N PHE A 346 -18.24 7.83 -13.04
CA PHE A 346 -16.95 8.16 -13.65
C PHE A 346 -15.78 8.00 -12.67
N LEU A 347 -16.01 8.17 -11.37
CA LEU A 347 -15.06 7.89 -10.29
C LEU A 347 -15.72 6.89 -9.31
N PRO A 348 -15.62 5.57 -9.56
CA PRO A 348 -16.35 4.56 -8.79
C PRO A 348 -15.62 4.05 -7.54
N HIS A 349 -14.35 4.41 -7.34
CA HIS A 349 -13.53 3.98 -6.21
C HIS A 349 -13.24 5.13 -5.24
N GLY A 350 -12.67 4.81 -4.07
CA GLY A 350 -12.22 5.82 -3.11
C GLY A 350 -11.01 6.60 -3.62
N LEU A 351 -10.85 7.84 -3.17
CA LEU A 351 -9.72 8.72 -3.57
C LEU A 351 -8.33 8.16 -3.22
N GLY A 352 -8.24 7.21 -2.29
CA GLY A 352 -6.98 6.64 -1.83
C GLY A 352 -7.10 5.98 -0.46
N HIS A 353 -5.95 5.55 0.05
CA HIS A 353 -5.84 4.70 1.23
C HIS A 353 -4.50 4.83 1.94
N TYR A 354 -4.43 4.41 3.21
CA TYR A 354 -3.14 4.33 3.86
C TYR A 354 -2.20 3.37 3.14
N LEU A 355 -0.93 3.73 3.13
CA LEU A 355 0.18 2.96 2.56
C LEU A 355 1.25 2.76 3.62
N GLY A 356 1.85 1.57 3.66
CA GLY A 356 2.89 1.23 4.61
C GLY A 356 3.47 -0.15 4.32
N MET A 357 3.35 -1.08 5.26
CA MET A 357 3.84 -2.45 5.05
C MET A 357 2.96 -3.30 4.13
N ASP A 358 1.75 -2.82 3.86
CA ASP A 358 0.82 -3.36 2.87
C ASP A 358 0.39 -2.20 1.97
N THR A 359 0.08 -2.49 0.70
CA THR A 359 -0.43 -1.51 -0.27
C THR A 359 -1.68 -0.83 0.29
N HIS A 360 -2.70 -1.63 0.63
CA HIS A 360 -3.82 -1.20 1.44
C HIS A 360 -3.49 -1.41 2.92
N ASP A 361 -2.84 -0.42 3.54
CA ASP A 361 -2.36 -0.50 4.93
C ASP A 361 -3.51 -0.43 5.95
N THR A 362 -3.22 -0.80 7.19
CA THR A 362 -4.21 -0.96 8.26
C THR A 362 -4.66 0.38 8.85
N GLY A 363 -5.72 0.35 9.69
CA GLY A 363 -6.16 1.52 10.48
C GLY A 363 -7.05 2.54 9.75
N GLY A 364 -7.47 2.25 8.51
CA GLY A 364 -8.33 3.15 7.72
C GLY A 364 -9.83 3.11 8.08
N ASN A 365 -10.32 2.10 8.82
CA ASN A 365 -11.72 2.00 9.25
C ASN A 365 -12.74 2.08 8.09
N ALA A 366 -12.47 1.39 6.98
CA ALA A 366 -13.35 1.32 5.82
C ALA A 366 -14.78 0.86 6.20
N ASN A 367 -15.80 1.46 5.58
CA ASN A 367 -17.19 1.06 5.76
C ASN A 367 -17.80 0.61 4.42
N TYR A 368 -17.53 -0.63 4.03
CA TYR A 368 -18.08 -1.21 2.78
C TYR A 368 -19.60 -1.42 2.80
N LYS A 369 -20.25 -1.22 3.96
CA LYS A 369 -21.71 -1.27 4.12
C LYS A 369 -22.36 0.11 4.00
N ASP A 370 -21.59 1.16 3.71
CA ASP A 370 -22.14 2.50 3.52
C ASP A 370 -23.19 2.51 2.40
N SER A 371 -24.37 3.05 2.72
CA SER A 371 -25.46 3.15 1.78
C SER A 371 -25.20 4.21 0.70
N ASP A 372 -24.40 5.24 1.00
CA ASP A 372 -24.00 6.23 0.01
C ASP A 372 -22.90 5.64 -0.88
N PRO A 373 -23.17 5.43 -2.19
CA PRO A 373 -22.22 4.79 -3.09
C PRO A 373 -20.91 5.59 -3.25
N MET A 374 -20.94 6.89 -2.99
CA MET A 374 -19.74 7.74 -3.07
C MET A 374 -18.71 7.37 -2.00
N PHE A 375 -19.14 6.95 -0.81
CA PHE A 375 -18.25 6.67 0.32
C PHE A 375 -18.01 5.18 0.56
N ARG A 376 -18.80 4.29 -0.07
CA ARG A 376 -18.75 2.83 0.13
C ARG A 376 -17.37 2.23 -0.07
N TYR A 377 -16.60 2.73 -1.04
CA TYR A 377 -15.28 2.17 -1.37
C TYR A 377 -14.11 2.99 -0.81
N LEU A 378 -14.37 3.97 0.07
CA LEU A 378 -13.30 4.61 0.84
C LEU A 378 -12.67 3.61 1.81
N ARG A 379 -11.34 3.52 1.76
CA ARG A 379 -10.56 2.67 2.66
C ARG A 379 -10.12 3.39 3.94
N VAL A 380 -10.11 4.72 3.91
CA VAL A 380 -9.87 5.59 5.07
C VAL A 380 -11.15 6.37 5.37
N ARG A 381 -11.53 6.46 6.63
CA ARG A 381 -12.65 7.30 7.12
C ARG A 381 -12.15 8.14 8.29
N GLY A 382 -12.53 9.41 8.31
CA GLY A 382 -12.19 10.32 9.42
C GLY A 382 -10.94 11.17 9.16
N THR A 383 -10.31 11.62 10.25
CA THR A 383 -9.19 12.57 10.20
C THR A 383 -7.85 11.89 9.95
N LEU A 384 -7.00 12.51 9.13
CA LEU A 384 -5.64 12.05 8.90
C LEU A 384 -4.69 12.52 10.02
N PRO A 385 -3.91 11.64 10.67
CA PRO A 385 -2.89 12.07 11.61
C PRO A 385 -1.63 12.55 10.88
N ALA A 386 -0.83 13.40 11.54
CA ALA A 386 0.50 13.70 11.05
C ALA A 386 1.34 12.41 10.95
N ARG A 387 2.21 12.38 9.94
CA ARG A 387 3.11 11.27 9.60
C ARG A 387 2.43 9.98 9.12
N SER A 388 1.12 9.99 8.84
CA SER A 388 0.55 8.93 8.00
C SER A 388 0.97 9.09 6.56
N VAL A 389 1.13 7.98 5.83
CA VAL A 389 1.31 7.97 4.38
C VAL A 389 0.01 7.49 3.74
N ILE A 390 -0.50 8.25 2.77
CA ILE A 390 -1.76 7.99 2.08
C ILE A 390 -1.58 8.10 0.56
N THR A 391 -2.22 7.24 -0.22
CA THR A 391 -2.30 7.40 -1.67
C THR A 391 -3.28 8.52 -2.02
N VAL A 392 -2.99 9.28 -3.07
CA VAL A 392 -3.94 10.22 -3.68
C VAL A 392 -4.05 9.85 -5.14
N GLU A 393 -5.10 9.13 -5.49
CA GLU A 393 -5.26 8.40 -6.74
C GLU A 393 -6.56 8.71 -7.48
N PRO A 394 -6.97 9.97 -7.68
CA PRO A 394 -8.17 10.24 -8.44
C PRO A 394 -8.10 9.65 -9.85
N GLY A 395 -9.25 9.25 -10.38
CA GLY A 395 -9.38 8.77 -11.74
C GLY A 395 -10.73 9.07 -12.36
N ILE A 396 -10.77 9.04 -13.69
CA ILE A 396 -11.98 9.12 -14.50
C ILE A 396 -11.96 7.97 -15.49
N TYR A 397 -13.03 7.17 -15.46
CA TYR A 397 -13.13 5.93 -16.22
C TYR A 397 -14.39 5.94 -17.10
N PHE A 398 -14.25 5.37 -18.29
CA PHE A 398 -15.28 5.19 -19.29
C PHE A 398 -15.56 3.70 -19.47
N CYS A 399 -16.15 3.08 -18.44
CA CYS A 399 -16.55 1.68 -18.45
C CYS A 399 -18.04 1.55 -18.79
N ARG A 400 -18.36 0.92 -19.93
CA ARG A 400 -19.76 0.73 -20.37
C ARG A 400 -20.60 0.02 -19.31
N PHE A 401 -20.08 -1.03 -18.68
CA PHE A 401 -20.80 -1.78 -17.64
C PHE A 401 -21.12 -0.96 -16.39
N ILE A 402 -20.35 0.10 -16.11
CA ILE A 402 -20.57 0.99 -14.97
C ILE A 402 -21.47 2.16 -15.35
N ILE A 403 -21.27 2.76 -16.52
CA ILE A 403 -21.96 4.00 -16.92
C ILE A 403 -23.32 3.71 -17.57
N GLU A 404 -23.47 2.67 -18.38
CA GLU A 404 -24.75 2.39 -19.07
C GLU A 404 -25.96 2.23 -18.12
N PRO A 405 -25.83 1.65 -16.91
CA PRO A 405 -26.89 1.70 -15.91
C PRO A 405 -27.34 3.12 -15.54
N TYR A 406 -26.40 4.08 -15.43
CA TYR A 406 -26.72 5.49 -15.15
C TYR A 406 -27.43 6.16 -16.33
N LEU A 407 -27.18 5.73 -17.56
CA LEU A 407 -27.88 6.23 -18.74
C LEU A 407 -29.34 5.76 -18.82
N LYS A 408 -29.68 4.68 -18.10
CA LYS A 408 -31.03 4.09 -18.07
C LYS A 408 -31.86 4.59 -16.89
N ASP A 409 -31.22 5.05 -15.80
CA ASP A 409 -31.90 5.60 -14.64
C ASP A 409 -32.27 7.08 -14.89
N PRO A 410 -33.57 7.46 -14.90
CA PRO A 410 -34.00 8.84 -15.12
C PRO A 410 -33.37 9.86 -14.16
N LYS A 411 -33.01 9.44 -12.94
CA LYS A 411 -32.31 10.28 -11.96
C LYS A 411 -30.96 10.76 -12.47
N HIS A 412 -30.25 9.91 -13.21
CA HIS A 412 -28.88 10.14 -13.65
C HIS A 412 -28.80 10.53 -15.13
N ALA A 413 -29.64 9.93 -15.98
CA ALA A 413 -29.69 10.18 -17.41
C ALA A 413 -29.95 11.65 -17.75
N ALA A 414 -30.70 12.39 -16.91
CA ALA A 414 -30.93 13.81 -17.08
C ALA A 414 -29.63 14.66 -17.04
N PHE A 415 -28.57 14.14 -16.40
CA PHE A 415 -27.31 14.85 -16.17
C PHE A 415 -26.18 14.43 -17.11
N ILE A 416 -26.36 13.40 -17.94
CA ILE A 416 -25.30 12.87 -18.81
C ILE A 416 -25.67 13.14 -20.27
N ASP A 417 -24.74 13.71 -21.03
CA ASP A 417 -24.92 13.87 -22.46
C ASP A 417 -24.35 12.69 -23.24
N THR A 418 -25.23 11.82 -23.73
CA THR A 418 -24.84 10.57 -24.39
C THR A 418 -24.12 10.79 -25.72
N GLU A 419 -24.43 11.87 -26.44
CA GLU A 419 -23.80 12.19 -27.72
C GLU A 419 -22.34 12.63 -27.51
N VAL A 420 -22.11 13.48 -26.50
CA VAL A 420 -20.76 13.91 -26.12
C VAL A 420 -19.96 12.74 -25.53
N LEU A 421 -20.59 11.94 -24.66
CA LEU A 421 -19.96 10.78 -24.00
C LEU A 421 -19.42 9.76 -25.00
N GLU A 422 -20.09 9.56 -26.15
CA GLU A 422 -19.69 8.54 -27.13
C GLU A 422 -18.25 8.73 -27.65
N ARG A 423 -17.74 9.96 -27.62
CA ARG A 423 -16.37 10.29 -28.04
C ARG A 423 -15.29 9.80 -27.06
N TYR A 424 -15.64 9.57 -25.79
CA TYR A 424 -14.67 9.30 -24.73
C TYR A 424 -14.51 7.81 -24.38
N TRP A 425 -15.31 6.90 -24.94
CA TRP A 425 -15.20 5.48 -24.60
C TRP A 425 -13.82 4.88 -24.88
N SER A 426 -13.14 5.34 -25.95
CA SER A 426 -11.81 4.88 -26.32
C SER A 426 -10.71 5.29 -25.34
N VAL A 427 -10.96 6.31 -24.49
CA VAL A 427 -10.02 6.73 -23.43
C VAL A 427 -9.81 5.59 -22.43
N GLY A 428 -10.84 4.78 -22.19
CA GLY A 428 -10.80 3.72 -21.19
C GLY A 428 -10.79 4.29 -19.78
N GLY A 429 -9.63 4.71 -19.29
CA GLY A 429 -9.52 5.35 -17.99
C GLY A 429 -8.20 6.10 -17.81
N VAL A 430 -8.24 7.11 -16.96
CA VAL A 430 -7.06 7.83 -16.48
C VAL A 430 -7.05 7.77 -14.96
N ARG A 431 -5.93 7.39 -14.37
CA ARG A 431 -5.64 7.52 -12.93
C ARG A 431 -4.24 8.10 -12.77
N ILE A 432 -4.09 9.01 -11.82
CA ILE A 432 -2.78 9.56 -11.43
C ILE A 432 -2.67 9.42 -9.92
N GLU A 433 -1.65 8.71 -9.47
CA GLU A 433 -1.51 8.33 -8.07
C GLU A 433 -0.12 8.63 -7.53
N ASP A 434 -0.09 9.26 -6.36
CA ASP A 434 1.13 9.52 -5.60
C ASP A 434 0.98 9.05 -4.15
N ASN A 435 2.12 8.77 -3.52
CA ASN A 435 2.24 8.44 -2.10
C ASN A 435 2.58 9.70 -1.32
N ILE A 436 1.67 10.13 -0.45
CA ILE A 436 1.75 11.42 0.22
C ILE A 436 1.94 11.23 1.73
N LEU A 437 3.03 11.78 2.26
CA LEU A 437 3.25 11.91 3.69
C LEU A 437 2.48 13.12 4.21
N VAL A 438 1.54 12.89 5.13
CA VAL A 438 0.81 13.96 5.81
C VAL A 438 1.73 14.59 6.86
N THR A 439 1.80 15.92 6.90
CA THR A 439 2.56 16.69 7.90
C THR A 439 1.60 17.53 8.73
N GLU A 440 2.08 18.14 9.82
CA GLU A 440 1.27 19.01 10.67
C GLU A 440 0.61 20.16 9.89
N GLY A 441 1.37 20.82 9.01
CA GLY A 441 0.92 22.00 8.28
C GLY A 441 0.50 21.76 6.83
N GLY A 442 0.65 20.53 6.31
CA GLY A 442 0.52 20.27 4.89
C GLY A 442 0.87 18.82 4.54
N TYR A 443 1.61 18.65 3.46
CA TYR A 443 2.01 17.34 2.96
C TYR A 443 3.40 17.36 2.35
N GLU A 444 3.96 16.17 2.16
CA GLU A 444 5.12 15.93 1.33
C GLU A 444 4.81 14.80 0.34
N ASN A 445 5.10 15.03 -0.94
CA ASN A 445 4.95 14.00 -1.96
C ASN A 445 6.20 13.11 -2.00
N LEU A 446 6.03 11.82 -1.71
CA LEU A 446 7.12 10.84 -1.72
C LEU A 446 7.36 10.23 -3.11
N THR A 447 6.50 10.51 -4.09
CA THR A 447 6.54 9.93 -5.44
C THR A 447 7.24 10.87 -6.43
N PRO A 448 8.47 10.55 -6.87
CA PRO A 448 9.19 11.36 -7.85
C PRO A 448 8.81 11.02 -9.30
N THR A 449 7.87 10.10 -9.54
CA THR A 449 7.49 9.67 -10.89
C THR A 449 6.91 10.84 -11.70
N PRO A 450 7.42 11.14 -12.91
CA PRO A 450 6.91 12.22 -13.75
C PRO A 450 5.42 12.07 -14.07
N LYS A 451 4.70 13.20 -14.10
CA LYS A 451 3.25 13.23 -14.40
C LYS A 451 2.81 14.48 -15.17
N GLU A 452 3.70 15.43 -15.46
CA GLU A 452 3.33 16.54 -16.33
C GLU A 452 3.32 16.06 -17.80
N PRO A 453 2.34 16.46 -18.64
CA PRO A 453 2.23 15.96 -20.01
C PRO A 453 3.51 16.12 -20.85
N GLU A 454 4.20 17.25 -20.70
CA GLU A 454 5.46 17.52 -21.42
C GLU A 454 6.60 16.62 -20.92
N GLU A 455 6.66 16.29 -19.63
CA GLU A 455 7.66 15.36 -19.09
C GLU A 455 7.41 13.95 -19.61
N LEU A 456 6.16 13.49 -19.59
CA LEU A 456 5.77 12.19 -20.13
C LEU A 456 6.15 12.06 -21.60
N LYS A 457 5.76 13.06 -22.41
CA LYS A 457 6.11 13.13 -23.83
C LYS A 457 7.61 13.02 -24.01
N LYS A 458 8.39 13.85 -23.30
CA LYS A 458 9.85 13.87 -23.37
C LYS A 458 10.47 12.49 -23.12
N ILE A 459 9.98 11.78 -22.10
CA ILE A 459 10.47 10.45 -21.73
C ILE A 459 10.15 9.42 -22.80
N ILE A 460 8.91 9.45 -23.32
CA ILE A 460 8.42 8.47 -24.30
C ILE A 460 9.08 8.67 -25.67
N THR A 461 9.29 9.93 -26.09
CA THR A 461 9.88 10.25 -27.40
C THR A 461 11.40 10.37 -27.38
N GLY A 462 12.02 10.44 -26.19
CA GLY A 462 13.47 10.59 -26.02
C GLY A 462 14.03 11.95 -26.46
N SER A 463 13.19 12.99 -26.52
CA SER A 463 13.52 14.32 -27.08
C SER A 463 14.03 15.35 -26.07
#